data_AF-A0A9Q5GE55-F1
#
_entry.id   AF-A0A9Q5GE55-F1
#
_cell.length_a   1.000
_cell.length_b   1.000
_cell.length_c   1.000
_cell.angle_alpha   90.00
_cell.angle_beta   90.00
_cell.angle_gamma   90.00
#
_symmetry.space_group_name_H-M   'P 1'
#
loop_
_entity.id
_entity.type
_entity.pdbx_description
1 polymer ?
#
loop_
_entity_poly.entity_id
_entity_poly.type
_entity_poly.pdbx_seq_one_letter_code
_entity_poly.pdbx_strand_id
1 'polypeptide(L)'
;MRLTTTALALTLTTFVALAPAHAEGETHTQKVALAAGYIEATLQDIDMSAMIQTMWKPLVADIQSKGIPLDEGQIAKIDRIYQDEMTEPMYEIMRAQAQVMADVFTFEEIKALRDFYATDLGRSAMSKLPQLAEVQTPQIMKMVQEKMPMIIPRVQEILVEGVETQGAQPQ
;
A
#
# COMPACT_ATOMS: atom_id res chain seq x y z
N MET A 1 -79.60 14.68 -36.34
CA MET A 1 -80.33 14.41 -35.07
C MET A 1 -80.22 12.92 -34.80
N ARG A 2 -80.06 12.49 -33.53
CA ARG A 2 -79.39 11.23 -33.10
C ARG A 2 -77.86 11.35 -33.28
N LEU A 3 -76.93 11.16 -32.32
CA LEU A 3 -76.88 10.47 -30.99
C LEU A 3 -76.99 8.93 -31.11
N THR A 4 -76.06 8.07 -30.69
CA THR A 4 -74.66 8.17 -30.18
C THR A 4 -73.88 6.89 -30.67
N THR A 5 -72.78 6.30 -30.15
CA THR A 5 -72.03 6.35 -28.86
C THR A 5 -70.58 5.81 -29.01
N THR A 6 -70.01 5.28 -27.91
CA THR A 6 -68.77 4.51 -27.67
C THR A 6 -68.46 3.34 -28.65
N ALA A 7 -67.22 2.80 -28.73
CA ALA A 7 -66.23 2.64 -27.65
C ALA A 7 -64.76 2.86 -28.02
N LEU A 8 -63.96 3.16 -26.98
CA LEU A 8 -62.51 3.37 -27.01
C LEU A 8 -61.79 2.03 -26.79
N ALA A 9 -61.06 1.53 -27.78
CA ALA A 9 -60.24 0.33 -27.64
C ALA A 9 -58.92 0.67 -26.93
N LEU A 10 -58.80 0.24 -25.66
CA LEU A 10 -57.65 0.57 -24.82
C LEU A 10 -56.44 -0.32 -25.18
N THR A 11 -55.50 0.20 -25.98
CA THR A 11 -54.25 -0.48 -26.29
C THR A 11 -53.33 -0.52 -25.06
N LEU A 12 -53.38 -1.62 -24.31
CA LEU A 12 -52.52 -1.86 -23.16
C LEU A 12 -51.08 -2.17 -23.62
N THR A 13 -50.33 -1.13 -23.99
CA THR A 13 -48.92 -1.26 -24.38
C THR A 13 -48.10 -1.68 -23.17
N THR A 14 -47.67 -2.94 -23.14
CA THR A 14 -46.86 -3.49 -22.04
C THR A 14 -45.48 -2.86 -22.04
N PHE A 15 -45.32 -1.78 -21.26
CA PHE A 15 -44.05 -1.08 -21.12
C PHE A 15 -43.10 -1.94 -20.27
N VAL A 16 -42.37 -2.86 -20.92
CA VAL A 16 -41.27 -3.60 -20.29
C VAL A 16 -40.22 -2.56 -19.93
N ALA A 17 -40.18 -2.21 -18.65
CA ALA A 17 -39.12 -1.39 -18.11
C ALA A 17 -37.81 -2.19 -18.20
N LEU A 18 -36.98 -1.88 -19.20
CA LEU A 18 -35.55 -2.15 -19.13
C LEU A 18 -35.00 -1.27 -18.01
N ALA A 19 -35.13 -1.75 -16.77
CA ALA A 19 -34.31 -1.28 -15.68
C ALA A 19 -32.84 -1.46 -16.12
N PRO A 20 -32.00 -0.41 -16.07
CA PRO A 20 -30.62 -0.54 -16.48
C PRO A 20 -29.94 -1.54 -15.54
N ALA A 21 -29.38 -2.61 -16.10
CA ALA A 21 -28.59 -3.61 -15.37
C ALA A 21 -27.21 -3.03 -15.02
N HIS A 22 -27.20 -1.87 -14.38
CA HIS A 22 -26.05 -1.02 -14.04
C HIS A 22 -26.20 -0.56 -12.57
N ALA A 23 -26.67 -1.48 -11.72
CA ALA A 23 -26.89 -1.28 -10.29
C ALA A 23 -26.54 -2.51 -9.44
N GLU A 24 -25.90 -3.53 -10.03
CA GLU A 24 -24.93 -4.32 -9.27
C GLU A 24 -23.69 -3.43 -9.12
N GLY A 25 -23.34 -3.09 -7.87
CA GLY A 25 -22.09 -2.35 -7.59
C GLY A 25 -20.88 -3.16 -8.03
N GLU A 26 -19.77 -2.48 -8.37
CA GLU A 26 -18.65 -3.12 -9.05
C GLU A 26 -18.11 -4.30 -8.25
N THR A 27 -18.15 -5.47 -8.91
CA THR A 27 -17.83 -6.76 -8.27
C THR A 27 -16.40 -6.75 -7.74
N HIS A 28 -16.18 -7.51 -6.66
CA HIS A 28 -14.83 -7.71 -6.10
C HIS A 28 -13.81 -8.11 -7.18
N THR A 29 -14.19 -9.01 -8.10
CA THR A 29 -13.39 -9.41 -9.26
C THR A 29 -13.00 -8.22 -10.17
N GLN A 30 -13.89 -7.27 -10.42
CA GLN A 30 -13.58 -6.06 -11.19
C GLN A 30 -12.60 -5.14 -10.43
N LYS A 31 -12.75 -5.02 -9.11
CA LYS A 31 -11.83 -4.27 -8.25
C LYS A 31 -10.43 -4.90 -8.22
N VAL A 32 -10.34 -6.23 -8.10
CA VAL A 32 -9.07 -7.00 -8.16
C VAL A 32 -8.39 -6.83 -9.51
N ALA A 33 -9.12 -6.98 -10.62
CA ALA A 33 -8.55 -6.83 -11.96
C ALA A 33 -8.03 -5.40 -12.21
N LEU A 34 -8.74 -4.40 -11.71
CA LEU A 34 -8.32 -2.99 -11.77
C LEU A 34 -7.08 -2.71 -10.91
N ALA A 35 -7.05 -3.23 -9.69
CA ALA A 35 -5.91 -3.09 -8.77
C ALA A 35 -4.67 -3.82 -9.29
N ALA A 36 -4.82 -5.01 -9.88
CA ALA A 36 -3.72 -5.76 -10.50
C ALA A 36 -3.08 -4.97 -11.64
N GLY A 37 -3.88 -4.28 -12.47
CA GLY A 37 -3.37 -3.39 -13.53
C GLY A 37 -2.60 -2.18 -13.00
N TYR A 38 -2.96 -1.65 -11.83
CA TYR A 38 -2.17 -0.62 -11.14
C TYR A 38 -0.87 -1.18 -10.55
N ILE A 39 -0.95 -2.31 -9.83
CA ILE A 39 0.22 -2.94 -9.20
C ILE A 39 1.26 -3.35 -10.25
N GLU A 40 0.88 -4.00 -11.35
CA GLU A 40 1.82 -4.38 -12.41
C GLU A 40 2.47 -3.17 -13.09
N ALA A 41 1.76 -2.03 -13.18
CA ALA A 41 2.35 -0.77 -13.65
C ALA A 41 3.37 -0.20 -12.63
N THR A 42 3.13 -0.32 -11.32
CA THR A 42 4.12 0.08 -10.30
C THR A 42 5.33 -0.85 -10.26
N LEU A 43 5.13 -2.14 -10.51
CA LEU A 43 6.21 -3.14 -10.53
C LEU A 43 7.22 -2.92 -11.66
N GLN A 44 6.79 -2.33 -12.78
CA GLN A 44 7.67 -1.98 -13.91
C GLN A 44 8.62 -0.81 -13.61
N ASP A 45 8.28 0.06 -12.65
CA ASP A 45 9.10 1.19 -12.23
C ASP A 45 9.93 0.90 -10.96
N ILE A 46 9.85 -0.33 -10.41
CA ILE A 46 10.56 -0.77 -9.21
C ILE A 46 11.88 -1.46 -9.59
N ASP A 47 13.00 -0.98 -9.06
CA ASP A 47 14.28 -1.70 -9.12
C ASP A 47 14.28 -2.85 -8.10
N MET A 48 13.68 -3.97 -8.51
CA MET A 48 13.62 -5.20 -7.73
C MET A 48 15.04 -5.74 -7.40
N SER A 49 16.02 -5.53 -8.28
CA SER A 49 17.39 -5.99 -8.07
C SER A 49 18.07 -5.22 -6.94
N ALA A 50 17.96 -3.89 -6.92
CA ALA A 50 18.46 -3.05 -5.84
C ALA A 50 17.76 -3.33 -4.50
N MET A 51 16.46 -3.65 -4.53
CA MET A 51 15.70 -4.06 -3.35
C MET A 51 16.24 -5.36 -2.75
N ILE A 52 16.43 -6.40 -3.57
CA ILE A 52 17.01 -7.69 -3.16
C ILE A 52 18.46 -7.50 -2.68
N GLN A 53 19.23 -6.66 -3.35
CA GLN A 53 20.60 -6.31 -2.94
C GLN A 53 20.67 -5.64 -1.56
N THR A 54 19.64 -4.90 -1.16
CA THR A 54 19.55 -4.30 0.18
C THR A 54 19.45 -5.36 1.29
N MET A 55 18.97 -6.56 0.97
CA MET A 55 18.86 -7.67 1.92
C MET A 55 20.20 -8.39 2.16
N TRP A 56 21.01 -8.61 1.12
CA TRP A 56 22.25 -9.40 1.23
C TRP A 56 23.52 -8.57 1.43
N LYS A 57 23.58 -7.32 0.96
CA LYS A 57 24.77 -6.46 1.12
C LYS A 57 25.23 -6.30 2.58
N PRO A 58 24.34 -6.15 3.58
CA PRO A 58 24.74 -6.10 4.99
C PRO A 58 25.45 -7.38 5.47
N LEU A 59 25.03 -8.56 4.99
CA LEU A 59 25.66 -9.84 5.33
C LEU A 59 27.07 -9.96 4.72
N VAL A 60 27.27 -9.52 3.47
CA VAL A 60 28.60 -9.48 2.84
C VAL A 60 29.54 -8.52 3.58
N ALA A 61 29.04 -7.35 3.98
CA ALA A 61 29.81 -6.38 4.78
C ALA A 61 30.19 -6.93 6.16
N ASP A 62 29.26 -7.63 6.84
CA ASP A 62 29.51 -8.30 8.13
C ASP A 62 30.59 -9.40 7.99
N ILE A 63 30.51 -10.26 6.97
CA ILE A 63 31.50 -11.30 6.68
C ILE A 63 32.90 -10.69 6.43
N GLN A 64 32.97 -9.63 5.61
CA GLN A 64 34.23 -8.92 5.36
C GLN A 64 34.79 -8.24 6.62
N SER A 65 33.93 -7.66 7.47
CA SER A 65 34.34 -7.06 8.74
C SER A 65 34.97 -8.06 9.72
N LYS A 66 34.61 -9.34 9.60
CA LYS A 66 35.16 -10.46 10.39
C LYS A 66 36.48 -11.01 9.84
N GLY A 67 37.08 -10.33 8.85
CA GLY A 67 38.37 -10.70 8.27
C GLY A 67 38.30 -11.82 7.23
N ILE A 68 37.11 -12.14 6.72
CA ILE A 68 36.94 -13.08 5.60
C ILE A 68 36.85 -12.25 4.31
N PRO A 69 37.94 -12.12 3.52
CA PRO A 69 37.87 -11.42 2.24
C PRO A 69 36.96 -12.19 1.28
N LEU A 70 36.17 -11.44 0.50
CA LEU A 70 35.37 -11.97 -0.60
C LEU A 70 35.76 -11.24 -1.89
N ASP A 71 36.08 -11.99 -2.94
CA ASP A 71 36.37 -11.44 -4.26
C ASP A 71 35.08 -11.06 -5.03
N GLU A 72 35.23 -10.27 -6.09
CA GLU A 72 34.10 -9.79 -6.92
C GLU A 72 33.27 -10.95 -7.51
N GLY A 73 33.90 -12.07 -7.84
CA GLY A 73 33.24 -13.27 -8.35
C GLY A 73 32.52 -14.09 -7.28
N GLN A 74 32.94 -14.02 -6.02
CA GLN A 74 32.19 -14.53 -4.87
C GLN A 74 30.98 -13.64 -4.58
N ILE A 75 31.15 -12.32 -4.60
CA ILE A 75 30.06 -11.35 -4.38
C ILE A 75 29.01 -11.48 -5.51
N ALA A 76 29.42 -11.60 -6.77
CA ALA A 76 28.51 -11.81 -7.90
C ALA A 76 27.75 -13.14 -7.83
N LYS A 77 28.34 -14.20 -7.26
CA LYS A 77 27.63 -15.46 -6.99
C LYS A 77 26.61 -15.31 -5.87
N ILE A 78 26.93 -14.54 -4.82
CA ILE A 78 25.99 -14.25 -3.73
C ILE A 78 24.81 -13.44 -4.27
N ASP A 79 25.06 -12.35 -5.01
CA ASP A 79 23.98 -11.58 -5.63
C ASP A 79 23.09 -12.48 -6.49
N ARG A 80 23.70 -13.25 -7.40
CA ARG A 80 22.95 -14.18 -8.25
C ARG A 80 22.07 -15.15 -7.46
N ILE A 81 22.56 -15.77 -6.39
CA ILE A 81 21.74 -16.68 -5.56
C ILE A 81 20.53 -15.93 -4.98
N TYR A 82 20.70 -14.70 -4.50
CA TYR A 82 19.59 -13.90 -4.00
C TYR A 82 18.63 -13.45 -5.13
N GLN A 83 19.12 -13.09 -6.32
CA GLN A 83 18.24 -12.75 -7.45
C GLN A 83 17.46 -13.99 -7.94
N ASP A 84 18.14 -15.13 -8.16
CA ASP A 84 17.55 -16.37 -8.66
C ASP A 84 16.49 -16.94 -7.67
N GLU A 85 16.68 -16.81 -6.35
CA GLU A 85 15.76 -17.34 -5.32
C GLU A 85 14.68 -16.35 -4.85
N MET A 86 14.92 -15.02 -4.85
CA MET A 86 13.99 -14.04 -4.24
C MET A 86 13.13 -13.25 -5.23
N THR A 87 13.50 -13.18 -6.52
CA THR A 87 12.85 -12.25 -7.47
C THR A 87 11.37 -12.55 -7.67
N GLU A 88 11.01 -13.77 -8.08
CA GLU A 88 9.60 -14.08 -8.33
C GLU A 88 8.75 -14.13 -7.05
N PRO A 89 9.21 -14.72 -5.92
CA PRO A 89 8.47 -14.64 -4.66
C PRO A 89 8.18 -13.20 -4.20
N MET A 90 9.09 -12.25 -4.45
CA MET A 90 8.85 -10.84 -4.17
C MET A 90 7.79 -10.24 -5.09
N TYR A 91 7.83 -10.55 -6.39
CA TYR A 91 6.77 -10.16 -7.32
C TYR A 91 5.41 -10.79 -6.97
N GLU A 92 5.36 -12.06 -6.56
CA GLU A 92 4.13 -12.73 -6.10
C GLU A 92 3.52 -12.01 -4.88
N ILE A 93 4.34 -11.72 -3.86
CA ILE A 93 3.93 -10.97 -2.66
C ILE A 93 3.39 -9.58 -3.04
N MET A 94 4.02 -8.89 -4.00
CA MET A 94 3.55 -7.58 -4.44
C MET A 94 2.27 -7.65 -5.27
N ARG A 95 2.15 -8.60 -6.22
CA ARG A 95 0.90 -8.81 -7.00
C ARG A 95 -0.28 -9.20 -6.10
N ALA A 96 -0.05 -9.92 -5.01
CA ALA A 96 -1.08 -10.28 -4.03
C ALA A 96 -1.76 -9.05 -3.38
N GLN A 97 -1.09 -7.88 -3.36
CA GLN A 97 -1.70 -6.64 -2.83
C GLN A 97 -2.97 -6.21 -3.60
N ALA A 98 -3.16 -6.66 -4.84
CA ALA A 98 -4.38 -6.39 -5.61
C ALA A 98 -5.67 -6.90 -4.91
N GLN A 99 -5.57 -7.99 -4.13
CA GLN A 99 -6.68 -8.48 -3.30
C GLN A 99 -6.97 -7.52 -2.14
N VAL A 100 -5.92 -7.15 -1.40
CA VAL A 100 -6.02 -6.22 -0.25
C VAL A 100 -6.57 -4.85 -0.70
N MET A 101 -6.15 -4.35 -1.87
CA MET A 101 -6.72 -3.13 -2.45
C MET A 101 -8.21 -3.28 -2.79
N ALA A 102 -8.62 -4.43 -3.31
CA ALA A 102 -10.03 -4.72 -3.61
C ALA A 102 -10.90 -4.92 -2.36
N ASP A 103 -10.32 -5.25 -1.21
CA ASP A 103 -11.00 -5.30 0.07
C ASP A 103 -11.11 -3.91 0.73
N VAL A 104 -10.05 -3.10 0.66
CA VAL A 104 -9.93 -1.82 1.40
C VAL A 104 -10.53 -0.62 0.67
N PHE A 105 -10.30 -0.48 -0.65
CA PHE A 105 -10.70 0.70 -1.42
C PHE A 105 -12.00 0.46 -2.20
N THR A 106 -12.73 1.51 -2.56
CA THR A 106 -13.81 1.45 -3.57
C THR A 106 -13.24 1.32 -4.99
N PHE A 107 -14.08 0.92 -5.96
CA PHE A 107 -13.65 0.80 -7.36
C PHE A 107 -13.13 2.14 -7.94
N GLU A 108 -13.84 3.24 -7.66
CA GLU A 108 -13.46 4.58 -8.14
C GLU A 108 -12.18 5.11 -7.47
N GLU A 109 -11.86 4.73 -6.23
CA GLU A 109 -10.56 5.08 -5.60
C GLU A 109 -9.39 4.33 -6.24
N ILE A 110 -9.52 3.02 -6.50
CA ILE A 110 -8.49 2.24 -7.19
C ILE A 110 -8.29 2.80 -8.62
N LYS A 111 -9.38 3.17 -9.28
CA LYS A 111 -9.38 3.80 -10.61
C LYS A 111 -8.69 5.16 -10.60
N ALA A 112 -8.98 6.01 -9.62
CA ALA A 112 -8.33 7.31 -9.47
C ALA A 112 -6.82 7.18 -9.20
N LEU A 113 -6.39 6.20 -8.38
CA LEU A 113 -4.98 5.88 -8.15
C LEU A 113 -4.28 5.44 -9.45
N ARG A 114 -4.90 4.51 -10.19
CA ARG A 114 -4.42 4.06 -11.52
C ARG A 114 -4.29 5.23 -12.50
N ASP A 115 -5.34 6.04 -12.63
CA ASP A 115 -5.44 7.10 -13.63
C ASP A 115 -4.49 8.27 -13.32
N PHE A 116 -4.24 8.54 -12.04
CA PHE A 116 -3.17 9.44 -11.61
C PHE A 116 -1.78 8.86 -11.96
N TYR A 117 -1.50 7.61 -11.58
CA TYR A 117 -0.20 6.97 -11.81
C TYR A 117 0.15 6.77 -13.29
N ALA A 118 -0.86 6.63 -14.15
CA ALA A 118 -0.69 6.58 -15.60
C ALA A 118 -0.13 7.88 -16.21
N THR A 119 -0.14 9.00 -15.48
CA THR A 119 0.47 10.27 -15.92
C THR A 119 1.94 10.39 -15.50
N ASP A 120 2.76 11.06 -16.32
CA ASP A 120 4.18 11.34 -16.00
C ASP A 120 4.36 12.04 -14.64
N LEU A 121 3.43 12.95 -14.30
CA LEU A 121 3.42 13.66 -13.03
C LEU A 121 3.08 12.75 -11.84
N GLY A 122 2.08 11.88 -11.98
CA GLY A 122 1.71 10.93 -10.93
C GLY A 122 2.79 9.86 -10.71
N ARG A 123 3.31 9.28 -11.80
CA ARG A 123 4.47 8.37 -11.77
C ARG A 123 5.68 9.04 -11.09
N SER A 124 6.01 10.27 -11.49
CA SER A 124 7.12 11.02 -10.88
C SER A 124 6.85 11.46 -9.43
N ALA A 125 5.60 11.63 -9.01
CA ALA A 125 5.28 11.95 -7.63
C ALA A 125 5.49 10.71 -6.75
N MET A 126 4.90 9.58 -7.14
CA MET A 126 4.97 8.33 -6.39
C MET A 126 6.41 7.81 -6.23
N SER A 127 7.25 7.90 -7.27
CA SER A 127 8.66 7.49 -7.18
C SER A 127 9.53 8.37 -6.26
N LYS A 128 9.06 9.58 -5.91
CA LYS A 128 9.76 10.53 -5.02
C LYS A 128 9.28 10.46 -3.56
N LEU A 129 8.11 9.89 -3.28
CA LEU A 129 7.59 9.75 -1.91
C LEU A 129 8.50 8.88 -1.00
N PRO A 130 9.06 7.74 -1.44
CA PRO A 130 10.02 6.96 -0.64
C PRO A 130 11.28 7.76 -0.30
N GLN A 131 11.87 8.43 -1.29
CA GLN A 131 13.07 9.27 -1.13
C GLN A 131 12.85 10.39 -0.09
N LEU A 132 11.65 10.98 -0.08
CA LEU A 132 11.25 11.99 0.89
C LEU A 132 11.08 11.42 2.32
N ALA A 133 10.69 10.15 2.46
CA ALA A 133 10.63 9.46 3.75
C ALA A 133 12.02 9.02 4.26
N GLU A 134 12.89 8.56 3.35
CA GLU A 134 14.29 8.21 3.62
C GLU A 134 15.07 9.41 4.16
N VAL A 135 14.91 10.59 3.53
CA VAL A 135 15.57 11.83 3.98
C VAL A 135 15.04 12.34 5.32
N GLN A 136 13.75 12.10 5.65
CA GLN A 136 13.15 12.54 6.91
C GLN A 136 13.44 11.61 8.09
N THR A 137 13.55 10.30 7.88
CA THR A 137 13.70 9.31 8.97
C THR A 137 14.90 9.61 9.90
N PRO A 138 16.11 9.91 9.40
CA PRO A 138 17.24 10.31 10.25
C PRO A 138 17.00 11.59 11.05
N GLN A 139 16.22 12.54 10.51
CA GLN A 139 15.90 13.81 11.18
C GLN A 139 14.92 13.59 12.33
N ILE A 140 13.92 12.72 12.13
CA ILE A 140 12.99 12.28 13.18
C ILE A 140 13.76 11.55 14.29
N MET A 141 14.65 10.62 13.93
CA MET A 141 15.47 9.89 14.90
C MET A 141 16.41 10.80 15.69
N LYS A 142 17.03 11.80 15.04
CA LYS A 142 17.81 12.86 15.72
C LYS A 142 16.94 13.67 16.69
N MET A 143 15.76 14.13 16.25
CA MET A 143 14.83 14.86 17.11
C MET A 143 14.44 14.01 18.34
N VAL A 144 14.15 12.73 18.16
CA VAL A 144 13.85 11.80 19.28
C VAL A 144 15.05 11.73 20.24
N GLN A 145 16.27 11.53 19.74
CA GLN A 145 17.48 11.51 20.57
C GLN A 145 17.68 12.83 21.36
N GLU A 146 17.40 13.98 20.75
CA GLU A 146 17.47 15.30 21.41
C GLU A 146 16.36 15.51 22.45
N LYS A 147 15.15 14.97 22.26
CA LYS A 147 14.01 15.20 23.17
C LYS A 147 13.88 14.17 24.29
N MET A 148 14.27 12.92 24.08
CA MET A 148 14.11 11.85 25.10
C MET A 148 14.73 12.19 26.46
N PRO A 149 15.94 12.80 26.58
CA PRO A 149 16.49 13.21 27.87
C PRO A 149 15.65 14.25 28.65
N MET A 150 14.80 15.02 27.96
CA MET A 150 13.86 15.97 28.60
C MET A 150 12.48 15.36 28.88
N ILE A 151 12.13 14.27 28.20
CA ILE A 151 10.84 13.58 28.35
C ILE A 151 10.91 12.56 29.50
N ILE A 152 11.99 11.78 29.58
CA ILE A 152 12.15 10.70 30.57
C ILE A 152 11.93 11.18 32.03
N PRO A 153 12.53 12.29 32.51
CA PRO A 153 12.31 12.75 33.88
C PRO A 153 10.84 13.08 34.18
N ARG A 154 10.14 13.70 33.23
CA ARG A 154 8.72 14.07 33.39
C ARG A 154 7.79 12.86 33.43
N VAL A 155 8.13 11.81 32.68
CA VAL A 155 7.43 10.52 32.77
C VAL A 155 7.71 9.85 34.11
N GLN A 156 8.93 9.97 34.65
CA GLN A 156 9.28 9.45 35.98
C GLN A 156 8.56 10.21 37.11
N GLU A 157 8.48 11.55 37.03
CA GLU A 157 7.71 12.40 37.95
C GLU A 157 6.25 11.93 38.06
N ILE A 158 5.54 11.83 36.93
CA ILE A 158 4.14 11.38 36.88
C ILE A 158 3.97 9.95 37.44
N LEU A 159 4.93 9.05 37.18
CA LEU A 159 4.89 7.67 37.70
C LEU A 159 5.11 7.61 39.22
N VAL A 160 5.89 8.52 39.80
CA VAL A 160 6.05 8.63 41.26
C VAL A 160 4.78 9.20 41.91
N GLU A 161 4.25 10.30 41.37
CA GLU A 161 2.97 10.89 41.83
C GLU A 161 1.83 9.86 41.78
N GLY A 162 1.79 9.04 40.72
CA GLY A 162 0.81 7.95 40.55
C GLY A 162 0.93 6.82 41.57
N VAL A 163 2.11 6.60 42.15
CA VAL A 163 2.35 5.61 43.22
C VAL A 163 2.00 6.20 44.59
N GLU A 164 2.41 7.44 44.87
CA GLU A 164 2.11 8.11 46.14
C GLU A 164 0.60 8.32 46.33
N THR A 165 -0.12 8.70 45.26
CA THR A 165 -1.59 8.88 45.29
C THR A 165 -2.36 7.56 45.49
N GLN A 166 -1.85 6.43 45.00
CA GLN A 166 -2.43 5.10 45.26
C GLN A 166 -2.11 4.59 46.67
N GLY A 167 -0.89 4.86 47.17
CA GLY A 167 -0.50 4.53 48.54
C GLY A 167 -1.22 5.33 49.63
N ALA A 168 -1.83 6.47 49.26
CA ALA A 168 -2.55 7.36 50.16
C ALA A 168 -4.06 7.05 50.31
N GLN A 169 -4.61 6.07 49.59
CA GLN A 169 -6.00 5.65 49.76
C GLN A 169 -6.15 4.67 50.93
N PRO A 170 -6.91 4.99 51.99
CA PRO A 170 -7.23 4.03 53.04
C PRO A 170 -8.22 2.96 52.55
N GLN A 171 -8.13 1.77 53.15
CA GLN A 171 -9.13 0.70 53.03
C GLN A 171 -10.30 0.93 54.01
#